data_AF-A0A257RVA6-F1
#
_entry.id   AF-A0A257RVA6-F1
#
_cell.length_a   1.000
_cell.length_b   1.000
_cell.length_c   1.000
_cell.angle_alpha   90.00
_cell.angle_beta   90.00
_cell.angle_gamma   90.00
#
_symmetry.space_group_name_H-M   'P 1'
#
loop_
_entity.id
_entity.type
_entity.pdbx_description
1 polymer ?
#
loop_
_entity_poly.entity_id
_entity_poly.type
_entity_poly.pdbx_seq_one_letter_code
_entity_poly.pdbx_strand_id
1 'polypeptide(L)'
;MRRAERWAPIVFGLAALALWQGLVIGLRVPPYVLPGPAAIVIAFWADRASLLLSLVSTLAVTGAALLAAALLGMALAMAMAASRLARAAIQPWAVVLQ
;
A
#
# COMPACT_ATOMS: atom_id res chain seq x y z
N MET A 1 22.24 8.23 25.39
CA MET A 1 21.33 8.71 24.34
C MET A 1 19.95 8.94 24.98
N ARG A 2 19.43 10.16 24.89
CA ARG A 2 18.47 10.72 25.87
C ARG A 2 17.04 10.26 25.54
N ARG A 3 16.30 9.76 26.55
CA ARG A 3 14.91 9.26 26.48
C ARG A 3 13.94 10.11 25.65
N ALA A 4 14.19 11.42 25.55
CA ALA A 4 13.38 12.38 24.80
C ALA A 4 13.36 12.14 23.27
N GLU A 5 14.46 11.65 22.68
CA GLU A 5 14.55 11.42 21.22
C GLU A 5 13.61 10.30 20.74
N ARG A 6 13.30 9.34 21.62
CA ARG A 6 12.41 8.22 21.30
C ARG A 6 10.95 8.65 21.13
N TRP A 7 10.53 9.72 21.80
CA TRP A 7 9.16 10.23 21.75
C TRP A 7 8.99 11.38 20.76
N ALA A 8 10.09 11.97 20.28
CA ALA A 8 10.07 13.07 19.34
C ALA A 8 9.20 12.82 18.09
N PRO A 9 9.23 11.64 17.43
CA PRO A 9 8.37 11.38 16.27
C PRO A 9 6.87 11.40 16.61
N ILE A 10 6.50 10.85 17.77
CA ILE A 10 5.11 10.78 18.21
C ILE A 10 4.60 12.18 18.54
N VAL A 11 5.38 12.96 19.31
CA VAL A 11 5.01 14.33 19.67
C VAL A 11 4.88 15.21 18.43
N PHE A 12 5.82 15.10 17.49
CA PHE A 12 5.75 15.83 16.22
C PHE A 12 4.52 15.43 15.40
N GLY A 13 4.23 14.13 15.28
CA GLY A 13 3.05 13.63 14.58
C GLY A 13 1.74 14.14 15.19
N LEU A 14 1.61 14.10 16.52
CA LEU A 14 0.44 14.64 17.22
C LEU A 14 0.31 16.15 17.03
N ALA A 15 1.41 16.90 17.09
CA ALA A 15 1.41 18.35 16.82
C ALA A 15 0.97 18.66 15.38
N ALA A 16 1.44 17.89 14.41
CA ALA A 16 1.03 18.04 13.01
C ALA A 16 -0.47 17.75 12.81
N LEU A 17 -1.00 16.70 13.43
CA LEU A 17 -2.44 16.39 13.39
C LEU A 17 -3.29 17.47 14.06
N ALA A 18 -2.83 18.00 15.20
CA ALA A 18 -3.51 19.09 15.90
C ALA A 18 -3.51 20.37 15.06
N LEU A 19 -2.39 20.71 14.42
CA LEU A 19 -2.28 21.84 13.51
C LEU A 19 -3.22 21.67 12.32
N TRP A 20 -3.26 20.48 11.69
CA TRP A 20 -4.16 20.20 10.57
C TRP A 20 -5.64 20.34 10.98
N GLN A 21 -6.06 19.71 12.08
CA GLN A 21 -7.42 19.85 12.59
C GLN A 21 -7.76 21.33 12.89
N GLY A 22 -6.82 22.05 13.53
CA GLY A 22 -6.97 23.47 13.85
C GLY A 22 -7.12 24.35 12.61
N LEU A 23 -6.33 24.09 11.56
CA LEU A 23 -6.43 24.81 10.28
C LEU A 23 -7.74 24.52 9.55
N VAL A 24 -8.19 23.26 9.50
CA VAL A 24 -9.47 22.89 8.86
C VAL A 24 -10.65 23.60 9.53
N ILE A 25 -10.68 23.60 10.87
CA ILE A 25 -11.72 24.29 11.64
C ILE A 25 -11.60 25.81 11.50
N GLY A 26 -10.39 26.35 11.66
CA GLY A 26 -10.12 27.80 11.65
C GLY A 26 -10.39 28.46 10.30
N LEU A 27 -10.08 27.76 9.21
CA LEU A 27 -10.33 28.20 7.84
C LEU A 27 -11.72 27.82 7.32
N ARG A 28 -12.54 27.13 8.14
CA ARG A 28 -13.89 26.66 7.78
C ARG A 28 -13.90 25.87 6.46
N VAL A 29 -12.90 25.01 6.28
CA VAL A 29 -12.76 24.21 5.06
C VAL A 29 -13.94 23.24 4.97
N PRO A 30 -14.67 23.21 3.84
CA PRO A 30 -15.80 22.31 3.70
C PRO A 30 -15.35 20.83 3.78
N PRO A 31 -16.08 19.97 4.51
CA PRO A 31 -15.64 18.60 4.81
C PRO A 31 -15.58 17.69 3.58
N TYR A 32 -16.29 18.02 2.50
CA TYR A 32 -16.22 17.30 1.23
C TYR A 32 -14.95 17.63 0.43
N VAL A 33 -14.26 18.74 0.72
CA VAL A 33 -12.96 19.07 0.12
C VAL A 33 -11.84 18.43 0.93
N LEU A 34 -11.85 18.66 2.24
CA LEU A 34 -10.84 18.13 3.14
C LEU A 34 -11.47 17.86 4.51
N PRO A 35 -11.73 16.58 4.85
CA PRO A 35 -12.13 16.24 6.20
C PRO A 35 -10.96 16.45 7.17
N GLY A 36 -11.26 16.94 8.37
CA GLY A 36 -10.26 16.97 9.44
C GLY A 36 -9.89 15.55 9.89
N PRO A 37 -8.70 15.35 10.48
CA PRO A 37 -8.24 14.03 10.92
C PRO A 37 -9.21 13.31 11.87
N ALA A 38 -9.93 14.04 12.73
CA ALA A 38 -10.93 13.44 13.60
C ALA A 38 -12.11 12.83 12.83
N ALA A 39 -12.57 13.50 11.77
CA ALA A 39 -13.66 13.02 10.93
C ALA A 39 -13.26 11.75 10.15
N ILE A 40 -11.99 11.66 9.72
CA ILE A 40 -11.45 10.46 9.07
C ILE A 40 -11.52 9.25 10.02
N VAL A 41 -11.11 9.41 11.27
CA VAL A 41 -11.14 8.33 12.28
C VAL A 41 -12.57 7.89 12.57
N ILE A 42 -13.51 8.84 12.70
CA ILE A 42 -14.93 8.54 12.93
C ILE A 42 -15.51 7.75 11.75
N ALA A 43 -15.28 8.22 10.52
CA ALA A 43 -15.75 7.53 9.30
C ALA A 43 -15.16 6.13 9.18
N PHE A 44 -13.86 5.98 9.45
CA PHE A 44 -13.22 4.66 9.46
C PHE A 44 -13.88 3.73 10.47
N TRP A 45 -14.19 4.20 11.68
CA TRP A 45 -14.80 3.36 12.71
C TRP A 45 -16.25 2.99 12.40
N ALA A 46 -17.01 3.90 11.79
CA ALA A 46 -18.38 3.68 11.35
C ALA A 46 -18.47 2.60 10.26
N ASP A 47 -17.62 2.68 9.24
CA ASP A 47 -17.66 1.80 8.07
C ASP A 47 -16.56 0.72 8.05
N ARG A 48 -15.94 0.45 9.20
CA ARG A 48 -14.79 -0.46 9.34
C ARG A 48 -15.01 -1.82 8.70
N ALA A 49 -16.20 -2.40 8.81
CA ALA A 49 -16.48 -3.73 8.27
C ALA A 49 -16.41 -3.73 6.74
N SER A 50 -16.97 -2.71 6.11
CA SER A 50 -16.92 -2.52 4.65
C SER A 50 -15.49 -2.25 4.18
N LEU A 51 -14.79 -1.32 4.85
CA LEU A 51 -13.42 -0.94 4.52
C LEU A 51 -12.44 -2.12 4.65
N LEU A 52 -12.56 -2.91 5.73
CA LEU A 52 -11.73 -4.09 5.93
C LEU A 52 -12.05 -5.20 4.94
N LEU A 53 -13.32 -5.37 4.56
CA LEU A 53 -13.70 -6.32 3.52
C LEU A 53 -13.10 -5.94 2.15
N SER A 54 -13.15 -4.66 1.79
CA SER A 54 -12.49 -4.15 0.58
C SER A 54 -10.98 -4.35 0.63
N LEU A 55 -10.34 -4.06 1.78
CA LEU A 55 -8.90 -4.30 1.98
C LEU A 55 -8.54 -5.77 1.77
N VAL A 56 -9.30 -6.70 2.37
CA VAL A 56 -9.09 -8.14 2.21
C VAL A 56 -9.29 -8.57 0.77
N SER A 57 -10.30 -8.03 0.08
CA SER A 57 -10.52 -8.31 -1.35
C SER A 57 -9.31 -7.91 -2.21
N THR A 58 -8.80 -6.69 -2.03
CA THR A 58 -7.60 -6.23 -2.74
C THR A 58 -6.38 -7.10 -2.42
N LEU A 59 -6.13 -7.37 -1.13
CA LEU A 59 -5.02 -8.22 -0.71
C LEU A 59 -5.13 -9.65 -1.25
N ALA A 60 -6.34 -10.22 -1.28
CA ALA A 60 -6.56 -11.55 -1.80
C ALA A 60 -6.27 -11.63 -3.30
N VAL A 61 -6.78 -10.67 -4.09
CA VAL A 61 -6.53 -10.64 -5.54
C VAL A 61 -5.06 -10.39 -5.84
N THR A 62 -4.42 -9.41 -5.18
CA THR A 62 -2.99 -9.14 -5.35
C THR A 62 -2.14 -10.33 -4.93
N GLY A 63 -2.46 -10.96 -3.80
CA GLY A 63 -1.77 -12.17 -3.33
C GLY A 63 -1.89 -13.33 -4.32
N ALA A 64 -3.10 -13.60 -4.82
CA ALA A 64 -3.32 -14.63 -5.84
C ALA A 64 -2.56 -14.34 -7.15
N ALA A 65 -2.55 -13.08 -7.60
CA ALA A 65 -1.83 -12.67 -8.80
C ALA A 65 -0.31 -12.81 -8.63
N LEU A 66 0.24 -12.43 -7.48
CA LEU A 66 1.67 -12.61 -7.18
C LEU A 66 2.06 -14.09 -7.11
N LEU A 67 1.22 -14.94 -6.49
CA LEU A 67 1.44 -16.39 -6.48
C LEU A 67 1.41 -16.97 -7.89
N ALA A 68 0.42 -16.60 -8.70
CA ALA A 68 0.33 -17.04 -10.09
C ALA A 68 1.55 -16.58 -10.89
N ALA A 69 1.96 -15.31 -10.74
CA ALA A 69 3.15 -14.77 -11.41
C ALA A 69 4.43 -15.52 -11.00
N ALA A 70 4.60 -15.82 -9.72
CA ALA A 70 5.75 -16.59 -9.22
C ALA A 70 5.78 -18.02 -9.79
N LEU A 71 4.63 -18.70 -9.81
CA LEU A 71 4.53 -20.06 -10.35
C LEU A 71 4.79 -20.10 -11.87
N LEU A 72 4.21 -19.16 -12.62
CA LEU A 72 4.43 -19.04 -14.06
C LEU A 72 5.88 -18.68 -14.37
N GLY A 73 6.46 -17.73 -13.64
CA GLY A 73 7.88 -17.37 -13.76
C GLY A 73 8.80 -18.56 -13.49
N MET A 74 8.51 -19.35 -12.45
CA MET A 74 9.25 -20.58 -12.14
C MET A 74 9.12 -21.60 -13.28
N ALA A 75 7.92 -21.84 -13.80
CA ALA A 75 7.70 -22.76 -14.91
C ALA A 75 8.46 -22.34 -16.18
N LEU A 76 8.46 -21.05 -16.50
CA LEU A 76 9.24 -20.50 -17.62
C LEU A 76 10.75 -20.69 -17.41
N ALA A 77 11.26 -20.41 -16.21
CA ALA A 77 12.67 -20.62 -15.89
C ALA A 77 13.08 -22.11 -16.05
N MET A 78 12.25 -23.03 -15.58
CA MET A 78 12.46 -24.47 -15.74
C MET A 78 12.43 -24.90 -17.21
N ALA A 79 11.51 -24.35 -18.01
CA ALA A 79 11.44 -24.63 -19.45
C ALA A 79 12.72 -24.17 -20.19
N MET A 80 13.26 -22.99 -19.85
CA MET A 80 14.53 -22.50 -20.40
C MET A 80 15.74 -23.31 -19.94
N ALA A 81 15.69 -23.89 -18.73
CA ALA A 81 16.71 -24.81 -18.23
C ALA A 81 16.69 -26.15 -18.97
N ALA A 82 15.49 -26.67 -19.28
CA ALA A 82 15.30 -27.96 -19.94
C ALA A 82 15.50 -27.93 -21.47
N SER A 83 15.22 -26.81 -22.14
CA SER A 83 15.23 -26.71 -23.61
C SER A 83 16.04 -25.53 -24.15
N ARG A 84 16.91 -25.81 -25.13
CA ARG A 84 17.67 -24.79 -25.87
C ARG A 84 16.76 -23.88 -26.69
N LEU A 85 15.67 -24.42 -27.25
CA LEU A 85 14.70 -23.66 -28.05
C LEU A 85 13.90 -22.69 -27.18
N ALA A 86 13.39 -23.15 -26.04
CA ALA A 86 12.63 -22.31 -25.11
C ALA A 86 13.50 -21.16 -24.57
N ARG A 87 14.77 -21.45 -24.25
CA ARG A 87 15.75 -20.43 -23.88
C ARG A 87 15.90 -19.37 -24.97
N ALA A 88 16.17 -19.78 -26.22
CA ALA A 88 16.37 -18.83 -27.31
C ALA A 88 15.14 -17.95 -27.59
N ALA A 89 13.92 -18.51 -27.45
CA ALA A 89 12.69 -17.78 -27.67
C ALA A 89 12.35 -16.78 -26.54
N ILE A 90 12.54 -17.16 -25.27
CA ILE A 90 12.05 -16.39 -24.12
C ILE A 90 13.06 -15.34 -23.64
N GLN A 91 14.36 -15.63 -23.70
CA GLN A 91 15.42 -14.78 -23.15
C GLN A 91 15.42 -13.31 -23.67
N PRO A 92 15.21 -13.01 -24.97
CA PRO A 92 15.17 -11.62 -25.43
C PRO A 92 14.01 -10.82 -24.83
N TRP A 93 12.84 -11.45 -24.65
CA TRP A 93 11.69 -10.80 -24.02
C TRP A 93 11.93 -10.54 -22.54
N ALA A 94 12.55 -11.49 -21.84
CA ALA A 94 12.90 -11.32 -20.43
C ALA A 94 13.80 -10.09 -20.23
N VAL A 95 14.86 -9.95 -21.02
CA VAL A 95 15.81 -8.83 -20.90
C VAL A 95 15.16 -7.47 -21.15
N VAL A 96 14.20 -7.37 -22.07
CA VAL A 96 13.48 -6.11 -22.36
C VAL A 96 12.53 -5.72 -21.23
N LEU A 97 12.01 -6.69 -20.48
CA LEU A 97 11.02 -6.48 -19.43
C LEU A 97 11.61 -6.35 -18.01
N GLN A 98 12.92 -6.57 -17.85
CA GLN A 98 13.68 -6.45 -16.60
C GLN A 98 14.17 -5.02 -16.38
#